data_AF-A0A7D4PLX8-F1
#
_entry.id   AF-A0A7D4PLX8-F1
#
_cell.length_a   1.000
_cell.length_b   1.000
_cell.length_c   1.000
_cell.angle_alpha   90.00
_cell.angle_beta   90.00
_cell.angle_gamma   90.00
#
_symmetry.space_group_name_H-M   'P 1'
#
loop_
_entity.id
_entity.type
_entity.pdbx_description
1 polymer ?
#
loop_
_entity_poly.entity_id
_entity_poly.type
_entity_poly.pdbx_seq_one_letter_code
_entity_poly.pdbx_strand_id
1 'polypeptide(L)'
;MDSTLACLATWMPRQRWYAGKGRAPALRLVSWWDAEPSTAHPNARVRTYLVSDEASLPPVLYQVPVVIRETADVDVSPDHIIGSPEPGFTFVDGPFDPAYAAALLRLIVDGERGSGPQADAAGHRAPAVGDIPVPGPASRAHVMAGEQSNTSLVYRGDGDEVICKIYRQPQPGVNPDIELSSALAAAGSAHVPRAVGWVDAHWPDSATAHGSVSGSLAFAQEFLPGVQDAWRVALRAAADGAEFTAEAAGLGAATAETHAILAQLFPTRDADADDRARTVQTWRRRLSIAIAEVPEIRELEEGIESVYRAGTEGAWPALQRIHGDLHLGQVLHVADRGWILVDFEGEPLRPIAERRRGDLALRDVAGVLRSFDYVAGSLRQDAGPHGADDARAWARAARRAFLGAYVDASGIDLAAARPLLTALELDKAVYEAIYEARNRPTWTPIPVRAAARLVSRSAASR
;
A
#
# COMPACT_ATOMS: atom_id res chain seq x y z
N MET A 1 -28.64 21.65 -4.75
CA MET A 1 -27.33 20.95 -4.68
C MET A 1 -26.30 21.91 -5.22
N ASP A 2 -25.17 22.07 -4.54
CA ASP A 2 -24.00 22.77 -5.08
C ASP A 2 -23.62 22.10 -6.42
N SER A 3 -23.55 22.91 -7.48
CA SER A 3 -23.24 22.47 -8.85
C SER A 3 -21.94 21.66 -8.89
N THR A 4 -20.96 22.05 -8.07
CA THR A 4 -19.67 21.35 -7.91
C THR A 4 -19.86 19.93 -7.39
N LEU A 5 -20.61 19.77 -6.30
CA LEU A 5 -20.87 18.46 -5.69
C LEU A 5 -21.66 17.54 -6.62
N ALA A 6 -22.56 18.08 -7.44
CA ALA A 6 -23.30 17.30 -8.43
C ALA A 6 -22.39 16.75 -9.54
N CYS A 7 -21.45 17.55 -10.06
CA CYS A 7 -20.43 17.09 -11.00
C CYS A 7 -19.54 16.00 -10.38
N LEU A 8 -19.02 16.25 -9.16
CA LEU A 8 -18.19 15.27 -8.44
C LEU A 8 -18.94 13.96 -8.17
N ALA A 9 -20.20 14.03 -7.71
CA ALA A 9 -21.03 12.85 -7.43
C ALA A 9 -21.30 12.02 -8.68
N THR A 10 -21.32 12.65 -9.86
CA THR A 10 -21.49 11.96 -11.15
C THR A 10 -20.19 11.34 -11.65
N TRP A 11 -19.06 12.02 -11.43
CA TRP A 11 -17.76 11.65 -11.96
C TRP A 11 -17.00 10.64 -11.09
N MET A 12 -16.98 10.82 -9.76
CA MET A 12 -16.21 9.98 -8.82
C MET A 12 -16.53 8.48 -8.93
N PRO A 13 -17.80 8.02 -9.07
CA PRO A 13 -18.12 6.60 -9.16
C PRO A 13 -17.45 5.87 -10.34
N ARG A 14 -17.10 6.59 -11.40
CA ARG A 14 -16.42 6.06 -12.60
C ARG A 14 -14.93 5.80 -12.33
N GLN A 15 -14.36 6.43 -11.32
CA GLN A 15 -12.94 6.36 -11.01
C GLN A 15 -12.57 5.11 -10.23
N ARG A 16 -11.46 4.46 -10.58
CA ARG A 16 -11.05 3.19 -9.96
C ARG A 16 -10.83 3.30 -8.44
N TRP A 17 -10.29 4.42 -7.99
CA TRP A 17 -9.97 4.72 -6.58
C TRP A 17 -11.19 5.01 -5.70
N TYR A 18 -12.39 5.16 -6.27
CA TYR A 18 -13.60 5.37 -5.48
C TYR A 18 -14.09 4.07 -4.84
N ALA A 19 -14.14 4.02 -3.51
CA ALA A 19 -14.47 2.80 -2.76
C ALA A 19 -15.96 2.45 -2.76
N GLY A 20 -16.86 3.42 -2.96
CA GLY A 20 -18.31 3.21 -2.92
C GLY A 20 -18.91 2.60 -4.19
N LYS A 21 -18.24 1.64 -4.82
CA LYS A 21 -18.70 1.03 -6.09
C LYS A 21 -20.11 0.45 -5.94
N GLY A 22 -20.95 0.67 -6.95
CA GLY A 22 -22.32 0.13 -6.99
C GLY A 22 -23.36 0.93 -6.18
N ARG A 23 -22.98 2.06 -5.54
CA ARG A 23 -23.91 2.99 -4.91
C ARG A 23 -23.74 4.42 -5.41
N ALA A 24 -24.80 5.22 -5.32
CA ALA A 24 -24.71 6.66 -5.54
C ALA A 24 -24.03 7.33 -4.33
N PRO A 25 -23.05 8.22 -4.52
CA PRO A 25 -22.40 8.93 -3.42
C PRO A 25 -23.33 9.96 -2.79
N ALA A 26 -23.19 10.16 -1.48
CA ALA A 26 -23.83 11.27 -0.76
C ALA A 26 -22.73 12.23 -0.31
N LEU A 27 -22.33 13.13 -1.20
CA LEU A 27 -21.17 14.00 -0.97
C LEU A 27 -21.53 15.22 -0.12
N ARG A 28 -20.72 15.48 0.90
CA ARG A 28 -20.63 16.76 1.62
C ARG A 28 -19.26 17.39 1.39
N LEU A 29 -19.24 18.67 1.02
CA LEU A 29 -18.01 19.44 0.97
C LEU A 29 -17.49 19.65 2.40
N VAL A 30 -16.26 19.21 2.68
CA VAL A 30 -15.58 19.42 3.96
C VAL A 30 -14.82 20.74 3.91
N SER A 31 -13.97 20.90 2.91
CA SER A 31 -13.21 22.13 2.63
C SER A 31 -12.56 22.04 1.25
N TRP A 32 -11.79 23.04 0.87
CA TRP A 32 -10.92 23.05 -0.31
C TRP A 32 -9.74 24.00 -0.08
N TRP A 33 -8.68 23.85 -0.87
CA TRP A 33 -7.55 24.78 -0.90
C TRP A 33 -7.09 25.01 -2.34
N ASP A 34 -6.58 26.20 -2.63
CA ASP A 34 -5.98 26.57 -3.91
C ASP A 34 -4.45 26.50 -3.81
N ALA A 35 -3.81 25.98 -4.85
CA ALA A 35 -2.36 26.08 -4.99
C ALA A 35 -1.95 27.51 -5.43
N GLU A 36 -0.70 27.88 -5.20
CA GLU A 36 -0.17 29.17 -5.67
C GLU A 36 -0.29 29.30 -7.20
N PRO A 37 -0.76 30.44 -7.73
CA PRO A 37 -0.88 30.67 -9.16
C PRO A 37 0.43 30.43 -9.91
N SER A 38 0.36 29.82 -11.09
CA SER A 38 1.52 29.58 -11.94
C SER A 38 1.59 30.59 -13.08
N THR A 39 2.76 31.18 -13.29
CA THR A 39 3.02 32.03 -14.48
C THR A 39 3.14 31.22 -15.77
N ALA A 40 3.45 29.91 -15.68
CA ALA A 40 3.52 29.01 -16.84
C ALA A 40 2.12 28.56 -17.31
N HIS A 41 1.12 28.61 -16.43
CA HIS A 41 -0.26 28.23 -16.72
C HIS A 41 -1.24 29.31 -16.22
N PRO A 42 -1.21 30.54 -16.76
CA PRO A 42 -1.96 31.67 -16.23
C PRO A 42 -3.49 31.52 -16.37
N ASN A 43 -3.96 30.68 -17.30
CA ASN A 43 -5.38 30.43 -17.56
C ASN A 43 -5.93 29.22 -16.78
N ALA A 44 -5.19 28.71 -15.79
CA ALA A 44 -5.57 27.54 -15.01
C ALA A 44 -5.61 27.88 -13.51
N ARG A 45 -6.72 27.55 -12.85
CA ARG A 45 -6.81 27.57 -11.38
C ARG A 45 -6.76 26.14 -10.86
N VAL A 46 -5.77 25.85 -10.00
CA VAL A 46 -5.58 24.54 -9.40
C VAL A 46 -6.18 24.54 -8.00
N ARG A 47 -7.23 23.74 -7.80
CA ARG A 47 -7.96 23.61 -6.53
C ARG A 47 -8.06 22.16 -6.12
N THR A 48 -7.83 21.88 -4.85
CA THR A 48 -8.07 20.56 -4.27
C THR A 48 -9.30 20.60 -3.38
N TYR A 49 -10.31 19.79 -3.71
CA TYR A 49 -11.50 19.62 -2.90
C TYR A 49 -11.34 18.46 -1.91
N LEU A 50 -11.79 18.67 -0.67
CA LEU A 50 -11.95 17.64 0.34
C LEU A 50 -13.45 17.35 0.51
N VAL A 51 -13.89 16.18 0.07
CA VAL A 51 -15.30 15.78 0.06
C VAL A 51 -15.52 14.49 0.83
N SER A 52 -16.51 14.47 1.72
CA SER A 52 -16.89 13.29 2.49
C SER A 52 -18.05 12.59 1.80
N ASP A 53 -17.92 11.29 1.53
CA ASP A 53 -19.03 10.45 1.06
C ASP A 53 -19.74 9.79 2.26
N GLU A 54 -20.90 10.33 2.61
CA GLU A 54 -21.72 9.91 3.75
C GLU A 54 -22.64 8.72 3.41
N ALA A 55 -22.64 8.23 2.16
CA ALA A 55 -23.28 6.98 1.80
C ALA A 55 -22.48 5.75 2.29
N SER A 56 -21.26 5.99 2.79
CA SER A 56 -20.38 5.01 3.41
C SER A 56 -20.56 5.01 4.93
N LEU A 57 -20.44 3.84 5.57
CA LEU A 57 -20.41 3.70 7.03
C LEU A 57 -19.15 2.93 7.44
N PRO A 58 -18.15 3.59 8.07
CA PRO A 58 -18.08 5.03 8.33
C PRO A 58 -17.97 5.88 7.04
N PRO A 59 -18.26 7.20 7.10
CA PRO A 59 -18.03 8.11 5.98
C PRO A 59 -16.56 8.08 5.52
N VAL A 60 -16.35 8.23 4.21
CA VAL A 60 -15.00 8.23 3.60
C VAL A 60 -14.68 9.61 3.07
N LEU A 61 -13.56 10.18 3.51
CA LEU A 61 -13.03 11.44 3.00
C LEU A 61 -12.24 11.18 1.71
N TYR A 62 -12.48 12.00 0.70
CA TYR A 62 -11.74 12.01 -0.55
C TYR A 62 -11.07 13.35 -0.81
N GLN A 63 -9.84 13.28 -1.31
CA GLN A 63 -9.15 14.40 -1.95
C GLN A 63 -9.38 14.33 -3.46
N VAL A 64 -9.87 15.42 -4.05
CA VAL A 64 -10.09 15.55 -5.50
C VAL A 64 -9.42 16.83 -6.00
N PRO A 65 -8.19 16.73 -6.54
CA PRO A 65 -7.56 17.84 -7.24
C PRO A 65 -8.26 18.11 -8.56
N VAL A 66 -8.51 19.39 -8.83
CA VAL A 66 -9.26 19.89 -9.98
C VAL A 66 -8.49 21.04 -10.61
N VAL A 67 -8.36 21.01 -11.93
CA VAL A 67 -7.98 22.20 -12.69
C VAL A 67 -9.22 22.80 -13.30
N ILE A 68 -9.39 24.11 -13.08
CA ILE A 68 -10.51 24.89 -13.57
C ILE A 68 -9.98 25.72 -14.74
N ARG A 69 -10.52 25.47 -15.94
CA ARG A 69 -10.15 26.13 -17.20
C ARG A 69 -11.37 26.74 -17.87
N GLU A 70 -11.16 27.76 -18.69
CA GLU A 70 -12.17 28.18 -19.66
C GLU A 70 -12.52 26.99 -20.56
N THR A 71 -13.81 26.76 -20.81
CA THR A 71 -14.27 25.60 -21.59
C THR A 71 -13.67 25.54 -22.99
N ALA A 72 -13.35 26.70 -23.59
CA ALA A 72 -12.71 26.79 -24.90
C ALA A 72 -11.25 26.28 -24.91
N ASP A 73 -10.58 26.28 -23.76
CA ASP A 73 -9.16 25.93 -23.59
C ASP A 73 -8.97 24.47 -23.13
N VAL A 74 -10.05 23.70 -22.97
CA VAL A 74 -9.98 22.31 -22.49
C VAL A 74 -9.56 21.39 -23.64
N ASP A 75 -8.36 20.81 -23.51
CA ASP A 75 -7.81 19.81 -24.42
C ASP A 75 -7.38 18.55 -23.66
N VAL A 76 -8.37 17.84 -23.10
CA VAL A 76 -8.16 16.55 -22.41
C VAL A 76 -9.22 15.54 -22.84
N SER A 77 -8.93 14.25 -22.64
CA SER A 77 -9.92 13.19 -22.86
C SER A 77 -11.21 13.44 -22.07
N PRO A 78 -12.40 13.18 -22.65
CA PRO A 78 -13.68 13.27 -21.93
C PRO A 78 -13.73 12.48 -20.62
N ASP A 79 -12.95 11.40 -20.49
CA ASP A 79 -12.88 10.59 -19.27
C ASP A 79 -12.31 11.36 -18.06
N HIS A 80 -11.55 12.43 -18.32
CA HIS A 80 -10.93 13.29 -17.31
C HIS A 80 -11.70 14.60 -17.08
N ILE A 81 -12.82 14.81 -17.78
CA ILE A 81 -13.71 15.94 -17.54
C ILE A 81 -14.65 15.59 -16.38
N ILE A 82 -14.60 16.39 -15.32
CA ILE A 82 -15.47 16.26 -14.14
C ILE A 82 -16.85 16.87 -14.43
N GLY A 83 -16.89 18.01 -15.11
CA GLY A 83 -18.10 18.73 -15.49
C GLY A 83 -17.88 20.24 -15.58
N SER A 84 -18.94 21.00 -15.82
CA SER A 84 -18.90 22.46 -15.92
C SER A 84 -19.85 23.08 -14.87
N PRO A 85 -19.45 23.11 -13.58
CA PRO A 85 -20.34 23.60 -12.53
C PRO A 85 -20.53 25.12 -12.56
N GLU A 86 -19.61 25.85 -13.22
CA GLU A 86 -19.60 27.30 -13.41
C GLU A 86 -19.74 27.62 -14.90
N PRO A 87 -20.58 28.60 -15.31
CA PRO A 87 -20.74 28.98 -16.71
C PRO A 87 -19.42 29.42 -17.35
N GLY A 88 -19.09 28.85 -18.50
CA GLY A 88 -17.86 29.16 -19.25
C GLY A 88 -16.60 28.46 -18.75
N PHE A 89 -16.69 27.70 -17.65
CA PHE A 89 -15.56 26.96 -17.08
C PHE A 89 -15.84 25.46 -16.99
N THR A 90 -14.79 24.67 -17.15
CA THR A 90 -14.82 23.22 -17.06
C THR A 90 -13.80 22.75 -16.05
N PHE A 91 -14.21 21.80 -15.23
CA PHE A 91 -13.39 21.15 -14.22
C PHE A 91 -12.78 19.88 -14.82
N VAL A 92 -11.47 19.79 -14.75
CA VAL A 92 -10.65 18.67 -15.22
C VAL A 92 -10.01 17.97 -14.03
N ASP A 93 -9.92 16.64 -14.06
CA ASP A 93 -9.21 15.86 -13.05
C ASP A 93 -7.73 16.25 -13.02
N GLY A 94 -7.29 16.80 -11.89
CA GLY A 94 -6.00 17.47 -11.77
C GLY A 94 -4.82 16.67 -12.31
N PRO A 95 -4.62 15.40 -11.94
CA PRO A 95 -3.49 14.59 -12.43
C PRO A 95 -3.39 14.48 -13.96
N PHE A 96 -4.46 14.71 -14.70
CA PHE A 96 -4.45 14.68 -16.17
C PHE A 96 -4.26 16.06 -16.81
N ASP A 97 -4.03 17.09 -16.00
CA ASP A 97 -3.79 18.46 -16.44
C ASP A 97 -2.36 18.91 -16.06
N PRO A 98 -1.57 19.43 -17.03
CA PRO A 98 -0.21 19.89 -16.77
C PRO A 98 -0.09 20.96 -15.68
N ALA A 99 -1.12 21.80 -15.48
CA ALA A 99 -1.08 22.85 -14.46
C ALA A 99 -1.05 22.29 -13.04
N TYR A 100 -1.79 21.21 -12.78
CA TYR A 100 -1.75 20.54 -11.47
C TYR A 100 -0.45 19.76 -11.29
N ALA A 101 0.03 19.07 -12.32
CA ALA A 101 1.32 18.37 -12.23
C ALA A 101 2.46 19.34 -11.87
N ALA A 102 2.53 20.50 -12.52
CA ALA A 102 3.50 21.54 -12.19
C ALA A 102 3.29 22.10 -10.77
N ALA A 103 2.05 22.34 -10.36
CA ALA A 103 1.76 22.84 -9.02
C ALA A 103 2.15 21.84 -7.91
N LEU A 104 1.86 20.54 -8.10
CA LEU A 104 2.21 19.50 -7.15
C LEU A 104 3.73 19.37 -6.98
N LEU A 105 4.48 19.46 -8.08
CA LEU A 105 5.93 19.42 -8.02
C LEU A 105 6.51 20.63 -7.28
N ARG A 106 6.03 21.85 -7.55
CA ARG A 106 6.44 23.07 -6.83
C ARG A 106 6.11 23.03 -5.35
N LEU A 107 4.91 22.56 -4.97
CA LEU A 107 4.56 22.33 -3.57
C LEU A 107 5.66 21.54 -2.87
N ILE A 108 6.05 20.40 -3.44
CA ILE A 108 7.03 19.49 -2.82
C ILE A 108 8.47 20.05 -2.87
N VAL A 109 8.91 20.53 -4.03
CA VAL A 109 10.32 20.89 -4.28
C VAL A 109 10.67 22.27 -3.75
N ASP A 110 9.79 23.24 -3.95
CA ASP A 110 9.99 24.63 -3.56
C ASP A 110 9.40 24.92 -2.17
N GLY A 111 8.70 23.95 -1.56
CA GLY A 111 8.07 24.10 -0.25
C GLY A 111 6.90 25.09 -0.27
N GLU A 112 6.22 25.22 -1.42
CA GLU A 112 5.04 26.09 -1.53
C GLU A 112 3.90 25.62 -0.63
N ARG A 113 2.91 26.50 -0.45
CA ARG A 113 1.73 26.25 0.35
C ARG A 113 0.47 26.39 -0.49
N GLY A 114 -0.55 25.60 -0.15
CA GLY A 114 -1.92 25.78 -0.59
C GLY A 114 -2.76 26.37 0.53
N SER A 115 -3.76 27.19 0.20
CA SER A 115 -4.61 27.84 1.19
C SER A 115 -6.07 27.85 0.77
N GLY A 116 -6.97 27.69 1.75
CA GLY A 116 -8.40 27.80 1.56
C GLY A 116 -9.18 27.85 2.89
N PRO A 117 -10.51 27.75 2.85
CA PRO A 117 -11.35 27.95 4.03
C PRO A 117 -11.19 26.82 5.06
N GLN A 118 -10.46 27.09 6.15
CA GLN A 118 -10.17 26.11 7.21
C GLN A 118 -9.39 24.86 6.71
N ALA A 119 -8.75 24.97 5.55
CA ALA A 119 -7.81 23.97 5.06
C ALA A 119 -6.58 24.64 4.44
N ASP A 120 -5.44 24.04 4.68
CA ASP A 120 -4.16 24.41 4.10
C ASP A 120 -3.39 23.15 3.73
N ALA A 121 -2.47 23.30 2.78
CA ALA A 121 -1.54 22.25 2.41
C ALA A 121 -0.12 22.84 2.42
N ALA A 122 0.87 22.04 2.82
CA ALA A 122 2.27 22.43 2.74
C ALA A 122 3.07 21.28 2.14
N GLY A 123 3.94 21.62 1.18
CA GLY A 123 4.91 20.66 0.70
C GLY A 123 6.21 20.72 1.49
N HIS A 124 6.85 19.56 1.58
CA HIS A 124 8.08 19.36 2.34
C HIS A 124 9.06 18.59 1.48
N ARG A 125 10.28 19.11 1.37
CA ARG A 125 11.38 18.40 0.73
C ARG A 125 12.00 17.41 1.71
N ALA A 126 12.22 16.18 1.27
CA ALA A 126 12.93 15.19 2.08
C ALA A 126 14.38 15.64 2.32
N PRO A 127 14.98 15.33 3.49
CA PRO A 127 16.38 15.64 3.76
C PRO A 127 17.28 15.01 2.70
N ALA A 128 18.17 15.82 2.09
CA ALA A 128 19.03 15.41 0.98
C ALA A 128 20.13 14.45 1.44
N VAL A 129 19.84 13.15 1.51
CA VAL A 129 20.88 12.10 1.53
C VAL A 129 21.03 11.60 0.09
N GLY A 130 22.07 12.10 -0.59
CA GLY A 130 22.35 11.76 -2.00
C GLY A 130 21.42 12.48 -2.97
N ASP A 131 21.78 13.71 -3.34
CA ASP A 131 21.08 14.60 -4.26
C ASP A 131 20.38 13.83 -5.39
N ILE A 132 19.04 13.79 -5.35
CA ILE A 132 18.26 13.57 -6.56
C ILE A 132 18.19 14.92 -7.26
N PRO A 133 18.75 15.07 -8.48
CA PRO A 133 18.36 16.16 -9.35
C PRO A 133 16.88 15.96 -9.67
N VAL A 134 16.01 16.66 -8.94
CA VAL A 134 14.57 16.57 -9.16
C VAL A 134 14.27 17.21 -10.51
N PRO A 135 13.38 16.62 -11.34
CA PRO A 135 13.01 17.20 -12.61
C PRO A 135 12.57 18.66 -12.44
N GLY A 136 13.06 19.54 -13.30
CA GLY A 136 12.69 20.96 -13.25
C GLY A 136 11.23 21.23 -13.65
N PRO A 137 10.81 22.50 -13.63
CA PRO A 137 9.44 22.93 -13.98
C PRO A 137 8.98 22.56 -15.40
N ALA A 138 9.93 22.27 -16.31
CA ALA A 138 9.66 21.84 -17.68
C ALA A 138 9.45 20.32 -17.82
N SER A 139 9.43 19.58 -16.71
CA SER A 139 9.27 18.13 -16.71
C SER A 139 7.90 17.70 -17.25
N ARG A 140 7.88 16.59 -17.98
CA ARG A 140 6.65 15.96 -18.46
C ARG A 140 6.14 15.01 -17.39
N ALA A 141 4.88 15.17 -17.01
CA ALA A 141 4.20 14.28 -16.09
C ALA A 141 3.22 13.37 -16.84
N HIS A 142 3.19 12.09 -16.48
CA HIS A 142 2.22 11.14 -16.99
C HIS A 142 1.62 10.33 -15.84
N VAL A 143 0.30 10.11 -15.90
CA VAL A 143 -0.39 9.28 -14.91
C VAL A 143 -0.05 7.80 -15.13
N MET A 144 0.37 7.11 -14.07
CA MET A 144 0.63 5.68 -14.12
C MET A 144 -0.68 4.89 -14.18
N ALA A 145 -0.82 4.01 -15.17
CA ALA A 145 -1.99 3.15 -15.29
C ALA A 145 -1.89 1.94 -14.35
N GLY A 146 -3.04 1.46 -13.86
CA GLY A 146 -3.15 0.18 -13.14
C GLY A 146 -3.27 0.27 -11.62
N GLU A 147 -3.11 1.46 -11.02
CA GLU A 147 -3.30 1.65 -9.58
C GLU A 147 -4.77 1.55 -9.17
N GLN A 148 -5.02 1.02 -7.96
CA GLN A 148 -6.37 0.73 -7.47
C GLN A 148 -6.90 1.77 -6.49
N SER A 149 -6.10 2.27 -5.54
CA SER A 149 -6.55 3.14 -4.44
C SER A 149 -6.12 4.59 -4.57
N ASN A 150 -5.06 4.87 -5.33
CA ASN A 150 -4.39 6.17 -5.43
C ASN A 150 -4.21 6.58 -6.90
N THR A 151 -3.57 7.73 -7.13
CA THR A 151 -3.16 8.17 -8.46
C THR A 151 -1.71 8.61 -8.42
N SER A 152 -0.85 7.98 -9.21
CA SER A 152 0.56 8.36 -9.30
C SER A 152 0.90 9.11 -10.59
N LEU A 153 1.69 10.17 -10.45
CA LEU A 153 2.31 10.91 -11.54
C LEU A 153 3.79 10.57 -11.63
N VAL A 154 4.26 10.21 -12.83
CA VAL A 154 5.69 10.04 -13.12
C VAL A 154 6.18 11.28 -13.84
N TYR A 155 7.12 12.00 -13.22
CA TYR A 155 7.81 13.16 -13.77
C TYR A 155 9.10 12.72 -14.46
N ARG A 156 9.25 13.15 -15.72
CA ARG A 156 10.43 12.90 -16.55
C ARG A 156 11.01 14.22 -17.04
N GLY A 157 12.33 14.36 -16.99
CA GLY A 157 13.02 15.57 -17.42
C GLY A 157 14.54 15.41 -17.35
N ASP A 158 15.24 16.54 -17.26
CA ASP A 158 16.69 16.58 -17.08
C ASP A 158 17.03 16.28 -15.61
N GLY A 159 17.00 14.99 -15.24
CA GLY A 159 17.21 14.52 -13.88
C GLY A 159 16.76 13.08 -13.68
N ASP A 160 16.77 12.61 -12.44
CA ASP A 160 16.19 11.30 -12.13
C ASP A 160 14.67 11.36 -12.27
N GLU A 161 14.06 10.28 -12.74
CA GLU A 161 12.60 10.20 -12.79
C GLU A 161 12.03 10.17 -11.36
N VAL A 162 10.92 10.88 -11.15
CA VAL A 162 10.25 10.95 -9.84
C VAL A 162 8.82 10.44 -9.99
N ILE A 163 8.39 9.60 -9.06
CA ILE A 163 7.00 9.18 -8.94
C ILE A 163 6.38 9.87 -7.73
N CYS A 164 5.25 10.54 -7.94
CA CYS A 164 4.46 11.17 -6.89
C CYS A 164 3.09 10.50 -6.80
N LYS A 165 2.86 9.81 -5.69
CA LYS A 165 1.63 9.13 -5.33
C LYS A 165 0.69 10.09 -4.62
N ILE A 166 -0.50 10.28 -5.18
CA ILE A 166 -1.54 11.16 -4.66
C ILE A 166 -2.54 10.30 -3.91
N TYR A 167 -2.67 10.53 -2.60
CA TYR A 167 -3.61 9.79 -1.76
C TYR A 167 -5.03 10.28 -2.04
N ARG A 168 -5.88 9.41 -2.60
CA ARG A 168 -7.27 9.78 -2.92
C ARG A 168 -8.19 9.74 -1.70
N GLN A 169 -7.82 8.98 -0.67
CA GLN A 169 -8.56 8.85 0.59
C GLN A 169 -7.68 9.26 1.78
N PRO A 170 -7.46 10.57 2.01
CA PRO A 170 -6.63 11.04 3.11
C PRO A 170 -7.25 10.67 4.47
N GLN A 171 -6.39 10.32 5.42
CA GLN A 171 -6.76 9.98 6.79
C GLN A 171 -5.96 10.84 7.78
N PRO A 172 -6.50 11.10 8.99
CA PRO A 172 -5.75 11.78 10.03
C PRO A 172 -4.46 11.04 10.40
N GLY A 173 -3.36 11.79 10.53
CA GLY A 173 -2.03 11.32 10.85
C GLY A 173 -1.11 11.19 9.63
N VAL A 174 0.19 11.06 9.92
CA VAL A 174 1.23 10.88 8.91
C VAL A 174 1.07 9.50 8.24
N ASN A 175 1.10 9.45 6.91
CA ASN A 175 1.06 8.18 6.19
C ASN A 175 2.34 7.35 6.48
N PRO A 176 2.21 6.07 6.90
CA PRO A 176 3.35 5.17 7.10
C PRO A 176 4.29 5.07 5.90
N ASP A 177 3.78 5.18 4.67
CA ASP A 177 4.58 5.17 3.44
C ASP A 177 5.57 6.35 3.39
N ILE A 178 5.16 7.53 3.89
CA ILE A 178 6.07 8.68 4.05
C ILE A 178 7.01 8.45 5.22
N GLU A 179 6.48 8.11 6.39
CA GLU A 179 7.24 8.01 7.64
C GLU A 179 8.36 6.96 7.56
N LEU A 180 8.03 5.76 7.08
CA LEU A 180 8.96 4.63 7.05
C LEU A 180 9.93 4.75 5.88
N SER A 181 9.45 5.02 4.66
CA SER A 181 10.31 5.11 3.47
C SER A 181 11.30 6.26 3.60
N SER A 182 10.87 7.43 4.10
CA SER A 182 11.78 8.57 4.29
C SER A 182 12.82 8.30 5.38
N ALA A 183 12.44 7.66 6.48
CA ALA A 183 13.37 7.32 7.55
C ALA A 183 14.40 6.27 7.11
N LEU A 184 13.96 5.23 6.39
CA LEU A 184 14.83 4.20 5.81
C LEU A 184 15.81 4.80 4.79
N ALA A 185 15.33 5.67 3.89
CA ALA A 185 16.17 6.35 2.92
C ALA A 185 17.20 7.26 3.59
N ALA A 186 16.78 8.05 4.60
CA ALA A 186 17.67 8.92 5.37
C ALA A 186 18.74 8.15 6.16
N ALA A 187 18.44 6.91 6.58
CA ALA A 187 19.39 6.01 7.22
C ALA A 187 20.35 5.31 6.21
N GLY A 188 20.21 5.57 4.91
CA GLY A 188 21.06 4.99 3.87
C GLY A 188 20.69 3.55 3.50
N SER A 189 19.45 3.11 3.76
CA SER A 189 19.01 1.79 3.34
C SER A 189 19.10 1.64 1.82
N ALA A 190 19.76 0.59 1.35
CA ALA A 190 19.82 0.25 -0.06
C ALA A 190 18.48 -0.28 -0.61
N HIS A 191 17.57 -0.68 0.28
CA HIS A 191 16.35 -1.45 -0.02
C HIS A 191 15.08 -0.62 -0.12
N VAL A 192 15.17 0.71 -0.22
CA VAL A 192 14.01 1.59 -0.47
C VAL A 192 14.35 2.61 -1.56
N PRO A 193 13.37 3.14 -2.29
CA PRO A 193 13.58 4.30 -3.15
C PRO A 193 14.00 5.50 -2.30
N ARG A 194 14.80 6.38 -2.89
CA ARG A 194 15.12 7.66 -2.25
C ARG A 194 13.86 8.53 -2.15
N ALA A 195 13.60 9.11 -0.99
CA ALA A 195 12.49 10.05 -0.80
C ALA A 195 12.81 11.41 -1.43
N VAL A 196 11.83 12.01 -2.12
CA VAL A 196 11.94 13.37 -2.70
C VAL A 196 11.25 14.38 -1.79
N GLY A 197 10.06 14.03 -1.27
CA GLY A 197 9.28 14.89 -0.39
C GLY A 197 7.82 14.48 -0.32
N TRP A 198 7.00 15.24 0.39
CA TRP A 198 5.58 14.94 0.57
C TRP A 198 4.76 16.22 0.69
N VAL A 199 3.44 16.06 0.65
CA VAL A 199 2.48 17.13 0.97
C VAL A 199 1.66 16.68 2.18
N ASP A 200 1.60 17.53 3.21
CA ASP A 200 0.63 17.41 4.30
C ASP A 200 -0.43 18.50 4.20
N ALA A 201 -1.53 18.31 4.92
CA ALA A 201 -2.60 19.29 5.01
C ALA A 201 -3.26 19.27 6.37
N HIS A 202 -3.91 20.39 6.70
CA HIS A 202 -4.86 20.52 7.80
C HIS A 202 -6.26 20.71 7.23
N TRP A 203 -7.26 20.09 7.85
CA TRP A 203 -8.66 20.27 7.45
C TRP A 203 -9.62 20.04 8.64
N PRO A 204 -10.90 20.45 8.52
CA PRO A 204 -11.88 20.25 9.58
C PRO A 204 -12.12 18.77 9.87
N ASP A 205 -12.14 18.41 11.15
CA ASP A 205 -12.45 17.06 11.59
C ASP A 205 -13.95 16.78 11.43
N SER A 206 -14.32 15.77 10.65
CA SER A 206 -15.71 15.35 10.51
C SER A 206 -16.28 14.74 11.79
N ALA A 207 -15.44 14.28 12.72
CA ALA A 207 -15.87 13.67 13.98
C ALA A 207 -16.16 14.70 15.08
N THR A 208 -15.66 15.93 14.98
CA THR A 208 -15.80 16.96 16.02
C THR A 208 -16.16 18.33 15.43
N ALA A 209 -17.20 18.98 15.96
CA ALA A 209 -17.78 20.19 15.36
C ALA A 209 -16.82 21.40 15.21
N HIS A 210 -15.72 21.42 15.96
CA HIS A 210 -14.73 22.50 15.94
C HIS A 210 -13.28 21.97 15.90
N GLY A 211 -13.08 20.67 15.65
CA GLY A 211 -11.74 20.11 15.55
C GLY A 211 -11.15 20.30 14.17
N SER A 212 -9.83 20.30 14.10
CA SER A 212 -9.08 20.10 12.86
C SER A 212 -8.15 18.92 13.04
N VAL A 213 -7.85 18.26 11.93
CA VAL A 213 -6.91 17.15 11.85
C VAL A 213 -5.86 17.48 10.79
N SER A 214 -4.69 16.88 10.95
CA SER A 214 -3.65 16.88 9.92
C SER A 214 -3.50 15.50 9.31
N GLY A 215 -3.04 15.44 8.07
CA GLY A 215 -2.65 14.19 7.43
C GLY A 215 -2.00 14.40 6.07
N SER A 216 -1.57 13.30 5.46
CA SER A 216 -0.78 13.32 4.24
C SER A 216 -1.65 13.30 2.97
N LEU A 217 -1.30 14.11 1.97
CA LEU A 217 -2.00 14.23 0.69
C LEU A 217 -1.25 13.59 -0.48
N ALA A 218 0.09 13.64 -0.47
CA ALA A 218 0.91 13.05 -1.52
C ALA A 218 2.31 12.70 -1.01
N PHE A 219 2.96 11.75 -1.68
CA PHE A 219 4.34 11.34 -1.42
C PHE A 219 5.12 11.20 -2.73
N ALA A 220 6.28 11.83 -2.82
CA ALA A 220 7.18 11.77 -3.96
C ALA A 220 8.48 11.04 -3.60
N GLN A 221 8.90 10.15 -4.49
CA GLN A 221 10.11 9.35 -4.36
C GLN A 221 10.74 9.09 -5.74
N GLU A 222 11.97 8.60 -5.72
CA GLU A 222 12.66 8.08 -6.91
C GLU A 222 11.77 7.07 -7.66
N PHE A 223 11.62 7.30 -8.96
CA PHE A 223 11.01 6.33 -9.86
C PHE A 223 12.11 5.42 -10.43
N LEU A 224 11.84 4.11 -10.43
CA LEU A 224 12.78 3.11 -10.92
C LEU A 224 12.28 2.60 -12.30
N PRO A 225 12.78 3.14 -13.42
CA PRO A 225 12.25 2.81 -14.74
C PRO A 225 12.62 1.38 -15.17
N GLY A 226 11.70 0.71 -15.86
CA GLY A 226 11.95 -0.61 -16.47
C GLY A 226 12.03 -1.79 -15.50
N VAL A 227 11.80 -1.57 -14.20
CA VAL A 227 11.85 -2.62 -13.19
C VAL A 227 10.55 -3.43 -13.17
N GLN A 228 10.65 -4.64 -12.63
CA GLN A 228 9.51 -5.54 -12.47
C GLN A 228 9.32 -5.85 -10.99
N ASP A 229 8.06 -6.00 -10.59
CA ASP A 229 7.75 -6.55 -9.28
C ASP A 229 8.26 -7.99 -9.15
N ALA A 230 8.67 -8.37 -7.94
CA ALA A 230 9.22 -9.68 -7.64
C ALA A 230 8.20 -10.78 -7.93
N TRP A 231 6.90 -10.47 -7.92
CA TRP A 231 5.85 -11.41 -8.29
C TRP A 231 5.98 -11.84 -9.75
N ARG A 232 6.14 -10.90 -10.69
CA ARG A 232 6.35 -11.18 -12.13
C ARG A 232 7.65 -11.92 -12.37
N VAL A 233 8.73 -11.55 -11.67
CA VAL A 233 10.03 -12.24 -11.77
C VAL A 233 9.90 -13.69 -11.30
N ALA A 234 9.31 -13.90 -10.13
CA ALA A 234 9.06 -15.22 -9.54
C ALA A 234 8.14 -16.08 -10.42
N LEU A 235 7.06 -15.50 -10.95
CA LEU A 235 6.09 -16.21 -11.79
C LEU A 235 6.73 -16.70 -13.09
N ARG A 236 7.57 -15.88 -13.74
CA ARG A 236 8.31 -16.30 -14.95
C ARG A 236 9.33 -17.38 -14.62
N ALA A 237 10.16 -17.17 -13.59
CA ALA A 237 11.15 -18.16 -13.19
C ALA A 237 10.48 -19.52 -12.88
N ALA A 238 9.36 -19.51 -12.16
CA ALA A 238 8.61 -20.72 -11.86
C ALA A 238 7.94 -21.34 -13.10
N ALA A 239 7.42 -20.54 -14.05
CA ALA A 239 6.85 -21.04 -15.30
C ALA A 239 7.90 -21.70 -16.21
N ASP A 240 9.11 -21.13 -16.25
CA ASP A 240 10.23 -21.62 -17.06
C ASP A 240 11.01 -22.76 -16.37
N GLY A 241 10.64 -23.13 -15.14
CA GLY A 241 11.35 -24.13 -14.33
C GLY A 241 12.75 -23.68 -13.90
N ALA A 242 13.03 -22.37 -13.90
CA ALA A 242 14.30 -21.81 -13.47
C ALA A 242 14.45 -21.82 -11.94
N GLU A 243 15.68 -22.02 -11.47
CA GLU A 243 16.04 -21.85 -10.06
C GLU A 243 15.78 -20.40 -9.61
N PHE A 244 15.28 -20.24 -8.38
CA PHE A 244 14.99 -18.92 -7.77
C PHE A 244 15.47 -18.84 -6.32
N THR A 245 16.32 -19.77 -5.91
CA THR A 245 16.77 -19.91 -4.53
C THR A 245 17.71 -18.77 -4.12
N ALA A 246 18.58 -18.31 -5.03
CA ALA A 246 19.48 -17.18 -4.78
C ALA A 246 18.70 -15.86 -4.64
N GLU A 247 17.75 -15.62 -5.55
CA GLU A 247 16.85 -14.48 -5.56
C GLU A 247 16.01 -14.41 -4.28
N ALA A 248 15.41 -15.54 -3.89
CA ALA A 248 14.64 -15.65 -2.66
C ALA A 248 15.51 -15.43 -1.41
N ALA A 249 16.74 -15.94 -1.38
CA ALA A 249 17.68 -15.70 -0.29
C ALA A 249 18.05 -14.20 -0.20
N GLY A 250 18.35 -13.55 -1.33
CA GLY A 250 18.60 -12.11 -1.38
C GLY A 250 17.41 -11.29 -0.86
N LEU A 251 16.18 -11.71 -1.17
CA LEU A 251 14.97 -11.07 -0.64
C LEU A 251 14.84 -11.27 0.88
N GLY A 252 15.22 -12.44 1.39
CA GLY A 252 15.26 -12.74 2.82
C GLY A 252 16.22 -11.83 3.57
N ALA A 253 17.44 -11.67 3.05
CA ALA A 253 18.43 -10.75 3.59
C ALA A 253 17.94 -9.29 3.55
N ALA A 254 17.44 -8.82 2.41
CA ALA A 254 16.93 -7.45 2.26
C ALA A 254 15.78 -7.12 3.23
N THR A 255 14.89 -8.09 3.47
CA THR A 255 13.78 -7.93 4.43
C THR A 255 14.31 -7.87 5.87
N ALA A 256 15.28 -8.71 6.23
CA ALA A 256 15.90 -8.69 7.56
C ALA A 256 16.68 -7.40 7.81
N GLU A 257 17.45 -6.91 6.84
CA GLU A 257 18.18 -5.64 6.92
C GLU A 257 17.24 -4.45 7.07
N THR A 258 16.15 -4.41 6.30
CA THR A 258 15.11 -3.37 6.43
C THR A 258 14.50 -3.39 7.83
N HIS A 259 14.15 -4.57 8.35
CA HIS A 259 13.63 -4.73 9.70
C HIS A 259 14.61 -4.28 10.78
N ALA A 260 15.91 -4.59 10.62
CA ALA A 260 16.93 -4.17 11.56
C ALA A 260 17.08 -2.63 11.59
N ILE A 261 17.06 -1.98 10.43
CA ILE A 261 17.10 -0.50 10.36
C ILE A 261 15.84 0.10 11.00
N LEU A 262 14.65 -0.44 10.72
CA LEU A 262 13.40 0.02 11.37
C LEU A 262 13.45 -0.13 12.89
N ALA A 263 14.00 -1.23 13.39
CA ALA A 263 14.18 -1.47 14.83
C ALA A 263 15.14 -0.46 15.49
N GLN A 264 16.12 0.05 14.74
CA GLN A 264 17.06 1.06 15.22
C GLN A 264 16.46 2.46 15.19
N LEU A 265 15.65 2.77 14.18
CA LEU A 265 15.06 4.10 13.97
C LEU A 265 13.81 4.35 14.81
N PHE A 266 13.07 3.31 15.18
CA PHE A 266 11.80 3.43 15.88
C PHE A 266 11.78 2.60 17.18
N PRO A 267 10.96 2.97 18.17
CA PRO A 267 10.88 2.23 19.43
C PRO A 267 10.50 0.76 19.22
N THR A 268 11.32 -0.12 19.78
CA THR A 268 11.00 -1.54 19.95
C THR A 268 10.57 -1.82 21.37
N ARG A 269 9.70 -2.80 21.57
CA ARG A 269 9.31 -3.26 22.91
C ARG A 269 8.87 -4.71 22.90
N ASP A 270 9.01 -5.38 24.03
CA ASP A 270 8.44 -6.72 24.20
C ASP A 270 6.91 -6.67 24.13
N ALA A 271 6.33 -7.76 23.60
CA ALA A 271 4.89 -7.94 23.54
C ALA A 271 4.34 -8.30 24.93
N ASP A 272 3.36 -7.53 25.40
CA ASP A 272 2.67 -7.78 26.65
C ASP A 272 1.43 -8.67 26.46
N ALA A 273 0.70 -8.91 27.56
CA ALA A 273 -0.52 -9.72 27.53
C ALA A 273 -1.63 -9.09 26.68
N ASP A 274 -1.71 -7.76 26.63
CA ASP A 274 -2.73 -7.03 25.86
C ASP A 274 -2.44 -7.11 24.36
N ASP A 275 -1.18 -7.04 23.94
CA ASP A 275 -0.77 -7.27 22.55
C ASP A 275 -1.17 -8.65 22.06
N ARG A 276 -0.89 -9.68 22.87
CA ARG A 276 -1.26 -11.06 22.58
C ARG A 276 -2.78 -11.19 22.48
N ALA A 277 -3.51 -10.65 23.45
CA ALA A 277 -4.97 -10.69 23.48
C ALA A 277 -5.60 -10.01 22.25
N ARG A 278 -5.12 -8.81 21.86
CA ARG A 278 -5.62 -8.09 20.67
C ARG A 278 -5.34 -8.85 19.36
N THR A 279 -4.17 -9.47 19.26
CA THR A 279 -3.82 -10.30 18.10
C THR A 279 -4.73 -11.51 17.99
N VAL A 280 -4.93 -12.24 19.09
CA VAL A 280 -5.83 -13.40 19.15
C VAL A 280 -7.27 -13.01 18.85
N GLN A 281 -7.74 -11.87 19.36
CA GLN A 281 -9.08 -11.36 19.05
C GLN A 281 -9.24 -11.07 17.55
N THR A 282 -8.20 -10.51 16.92
CA THR A 282 -8.18 -10.26 15.47
C THR A 282 -8.24 -11.56 14.68
N TRP A 283 -7.43 -12.56 15.05
CA TRP A 283 -7.43 -13.89 14.43
C TRP A 283 -8.78 -14.59 14.56
N ARG A 284 -9.39 -14.57 15.75
CA ARG A 284 -10.73 -15.15 16.00
C ARG A 284 -11.80 -14.47 15.18
N ARG A 285 -11.82 -13.13 15.15
CA ARG A 285 -12.78 -12.36 14.34
C ARG A 285 -12.67 -12.70 12.86
N ARG A 286 -11.45 -12.78 12.32
CA ARG A 286 -11.20 -13.18 10.93
C ARG A 286 -11.65 -14.62 10.69
N LEU A 287 -11.34 -15.55 11.59
CA LEU A 287 -11.76 -16.95 11.49
C LEU A 287 -13.29 -17.08 11.49
N SER A 288 -14.01 -16.38 12.36
CA SER A 288 -15.48 -16.39 12.38
C SER A 288 -16.08 -15.92 11.05
N ILE A 289 -15.52 -14.87 10.42
CA ILE A 289 -15.94 -14.42 9.10
C ILE A 289 -15.64 -15.49 8.04
N ALA A 290 -14.43 -16.07 8.06
CA ALA A 290 -14.04 -17.11 7.11
C ALA A 290 -14.92 -18.36 7.21
N ILE A 291 -15.28 -18.81 8.42
CA ILE A 291 -16.17 -19.95 8.63
C ILE A 291 -17.56 -19.69 8.07
N ALA A 292 -18.03 -18.44 8.13
CA ALA A 292 -19.33 -18.06 7.57
C ALA A 292 -19.32 -18.03 6.03
N GLU A 293 -18.21 -17.61 5.41
CA GLU A 293 -18.12 -17.34 3.97
C GLU A 293 -17.45 -18.45 3.15
N VAL A 294 -16.61 -19.29 3.77
CA VAL A 294 -15.79 -20.32 3.11
C VAL A 294 -15.98 -21.66 3.82
N PRO A 295 -16.90 -22.53 3.33
CA PRO A 295 -17.22 -23.81 3.97
C PRO A 295 -16.01 -24.71 4.25
N GLU A 296 -15.01 -24.73 3.37
CA GLU A 296 -13.80 -25.54 3.53
C GLU A 296 -12.93 -25.09 4.72
N ILE A 297 -13.03 -23.83 5.15
CA ILE A 297 -12.34 -23.36 6.36
C ILE A 297 -13.05 -23.87 7.62
N ARG A 298 -14.37 -24.03 7.58
CA ARG A 298 -15.15 -24.60 8.71
C ARG A 298 -14.69 -26.00 9.06
N GLU A 299 -14.35 -26.81 8.06
CA GLU A 299 -13.82 -28.17 8.28
C GLU A 299 -12.45 -28.18 8.99
N LEU A 300 -11.73 -27.06 8.97
CA LEU A 300 -10.40 -26.90 9.56
C LEU A 300 -10.43 -26.16 10.92
N GLU A 301 -11.60 -25.75 11.41
CA GLU A 301 -11.76 -24.84 12.56
C GLU A 301 -10.94 -25.28 13.78
N GLU A 302 -11.16 -26.49 14.30
CA GLU A 302 -10.45 -27.00 15.49
C GLU A 302 -8.92 -27.01 15.30
N GLY A 303 -8.49 -27.37 14.09
CA GLY A 303 -7.08 -27.37 13.72
C GLY A 303 -6.49 -25.96 13.70
N ILE A 304 -7.23 -25.00 13.14
CA ILE A 304 -6.83 -23.59 13.09
C ILE A 304 -6.73 -23.00 14.50
N GLU A 305 -7.75 -23.22 15.33
CA GLU A 305 -7.73 -22.76 16.72
C GLU A 305 -6.55 -23.34 17.49
N SER A 306 -6.21 -24.60 17.24
CA SER A 306 -5.05 -25.21 17.88
C SER A 306 -3.72 -24.62 17.43
N VAL A 307 -3.59 -24.23 16.16
CA VAL A 307 -2.38 -23.53 15.67
C VAL A 307 -2.30 -22.13 16.29
N TYR A 308 -3.41 -21.41 16.38
CA TYR A 308 -3.47 -20.09 17.02
C TYR A 308 -3.10 -20.14 18.50
N ARG A 309 -3.58 -21.16 19.23
CA ARG A 309 -3.18 -21.38 20.62
C ARG A 309 -1.66 -21.59 20.73
N ALA A 310 -1.08 -22.49 19.94
CA ALA A 310 0.35 -22.75 19.93
C ALA A 310 1.17 -21.50 19.58
N GLY A 311 0.72 -20.69 18.62
CA GLY A 311 1.37 -19.42 18.29
C GLY A 311 1.28 -18.37 19.39
N THR A 312 0.20 -18.36 20.17
CA THR A 312 0.02 -17.46 21.32
C THR A 312 0.89 -17.85 22.51
N GLU A 313 1.07 -19.15 22.73
CA GLU A 313 1.93 -19.71 23.80
C GLU A 313 3.42 -19.67 23.44
N GLY A 314 3.74 -19.57 22.14
CA GLY A 314 5.11 -19.49 21.65
C GLY A 314 5.85 -18.20 22.03
N ALA A 315 7.16 -18.20 21.74
CA ALA A 315 8.01 -17.03 21.92
C ALA A 315 7.66 -15.95 20.89
N TRP A 316 7.53 -14.70 21.35
CA TRP A 316 7.28 -13.54 20.50
C TRP A 316 8.54 -12.68 20.48
N PRO A 317 9.09 -12.36 19.30
CA PRO A 317 10.12 -11.33 19.21
C PRO A 317 9.54 -9.97 19.63
N ALA A 318 10.42 -9.02 19.92
CA ALA A 318 10.02 -7.64 20.20
C ALA A 318 9.19 -7.07 19.03
N LEU A 319 8.16 -6.30 19.39
CA LEU A 319 7.36 -5.53 18.46
C LEU A 319 8.18 -4.35 17.94
N GLN A 320 8.06 -4.07 16.66
CA GLN A 320 8.78 -2.99 15.97
C GLN A 320 7.92 -2.42 14.84
N ARG A 321 8.37 -1.34 14.20
CA ARG A 321 7.77 -0.91 12.93
C ARG A 321 8.10 -1.91 11.84
N ILE A 322 7.11 -2.22 11.01
CA ILE A 322 7.18 -3.19 9.93
C ILE A 322 6.57 -2.58 8.67
N HIS A 323 6.71 -3.23 7.52
CA HIS A 323 5.99 -2.84 6.30
C HIS A 323 4.48 -3.06 6.44
N GLY A 324 4.07 -4.17 7.07
CA GLY A 324 2.67 -4.42 7.45
C GLY A 324 1.76 -4.93 6.33
N ASP A 325 2.24 -4.98 5.09
CA ASP A 325 1.59 -5.66 3.96
C ASP A 325 2.62 -6.18 2.94
N LEU A 326 3.74 -6.71 3.42
CA LEU A 326 4.81 -7.17 2.53
C LEU A 326 4.38 -8.43 1.75
N HIS A 327 4.50 -8.37 0.42
CA HIS A 327 4.38 -9.50 -0.50
C HIS A 327 5.20 -9.24 -1.76
N LEU A 328 5.37 -10.22 -2.66
CA LEU A 328 6.22 -10.07 -3.85
C LEU A 328 5.78 -8.96 -4.83
N GLY A 329 4.56 -8.44 -4.69
CA GLY A 329 4.08 -7.30 -5.47
C GLY A 329 4.61 -5.95 -4.96
N GLN A 330 5.08 -5.90 -3.71
CA GLN A 330 5.63 -4.71 -3.05
C GLN A 330 7.16 -4.70 -3.01
N VAL A 331 7.77 -5.49 -3.88
CA VAL A 331 9.22 -5.60 -3.99
C VAL A 331 9.59 -5.49 -5.46
N LEU A 332 10.51 -4.60 -5.80
CA LEU A 332 11.01 -4.38 -7.15
C LEU A 332 12.40 -4.99 -7.28
N HIS A 333 12.66 -5.65 -8.41
CA HIS A 333 14.01 -6.12 -8.75
C HIS A 333 14.75 -5.05 -9.55
N VAL A 334 15.83 -4.52 -8.98
CA VAL A 334 16.72 -3.56 -9.65
C VAL A 334 18.07 -4.22 -9.85
N ALA A 335 18.48 -4.46 -11.10
CA ALA A 335 19.65 -5.27 -11.44
C ALA A 335 20.92 -4.92 -10.62
N ASP A 336 21.20 -3.62 -10.45
CA ASP A 336 22.42 -3.15 -9.79
C ASP A 336 22.23 -2.82 -8.29
N ARG A 337 20.98 -2.83 -7.79
CA ARG A 337 20.66 -2.51 -6.37
C ARG A 337 20.03 -3.68 -5.60
N GLY A 338 19.69 -4.76 -6.29
CA GLY A 338 18.97 -5.89 -5.72
C GLY A 338 17.49 -5.57 -5.47
N TRP A 339 16.97 -6.05 -4.34
CA TRP A 339 15.56 -5.92 -3.98
C TRP A 339 15.26 -4.59 -3.30
N ILE A 340 14.26 -3.90 -3.81
CA ILE A 340 13.75 -2.62 -3.27
C ILE A 340 12.32 -2.82 -2.79
N LEU A 341 12.05 -2.58 -1.52
CA LEU A 341 10.73 -2.61 -0.90
C LEU A 341 10.05 -1.26 -1.13
N VAL A 342 8.75 -1.29 -1.45
CA VAL A 342 7.93 -0.11 -1.74
C VAL A 342 6.57 -0.23 -1.07
N ASP A 343 5.81 0.86 -1.00
CA ASP A 343 4.42 0.87 -0.49
C ASP A 343 4.31 0.48 0.99
N PHE A 344 5.03 1.20 1.85
CA PHE A 344 5.02 1.00 3.31
C PHE A 344 3.72 1.48 3.97
N GLU A 345 2.63 1.62 3.20
CA GLU A 345 1.32 2.01 3.71
C GLU A 345 0.80 1.02 4.75
N GLY A 346 1.11 -0.27 4.63
CA GLY A 346 0.49 -1.35 5.43
C GLY A 346 -0.93 -1.67 4.98
N GLU A 347 -1.63 -2.59 5.69
CA GLU A 347 -2.97 -3.07 5.27
C GLU A 347 -3.97 -1.91 5.02
N PRO A 348 -4.42 -1.66 3.77
CA PRO A 348 -5.13 -0.43 3.40
C PRO A 348 -6.44 -0.16 4.16
N LEU A 349 -7.11 -1.21 4.64
CA LEU A 349 -8.38 -1.12 5.37
C LEU A 349 -8.22 -0.72 6.84
N ARG A 350 -6.99 -0.64 7.36
CA ARG A 350 -6.74 -0.25 8.75
C ARG A 350 -6.55 1.27 8.89
N PRO A 351 -7.08 1.90 9.94
CA PRO A 351 -6.79 3.30 10.26
C PRO A 351 -5.29 3.56 10.38
N ILE A 352 -4.82 4.74 9.97
CA ILE A 352 -3.40 5.17 10.10
C ILE A 352 -2.85 4.92 11.51
N ALA A 353 -3.62 5.27 12.55
CA ALA A 353 -3.21 5.09 13.95
C ALA A 353 -2.95 3.61 14.32
N GLU A 354 -3.59 2.66 13.65
CA GLU A 354 -3.30 1.24 13.81
C GLU A 354 -2.09 0.80 12.99
N ARG A 355 -1.97 1.30 11.74
CA ARG A 355 -0.84 0.99 10.84
C ARG A 355 0.51 1.50 11.35
N ARG A 356 0.51 2.52 12.21
CA ARG A 356 1.72 3.06 12.86
C ARG A 356 2.15 2.35 14.14
N ARG A 357 1.36 1.41 14.66
CA ARG A 357 1.73 0.65 15.87
C ARG A 357 2.86 -0.32 15.57
N GLY A 358 3.68 -0.61 16.58
CA GLY A 358 4.63 -1.72 16.50
C GLY A 358 3.89 -3.05 16.37
N ASP A 359 4.40 -3.94 15.52
CA ASP A 359 3.88 -5.28 15.25
C ASP A 359 5.05 -6.27 15.13
N LEU A 360 4.74 -7.54 14.92
CA LEU A 360 5.70 -8.62 14.79
C LEU A 360 6.33 -8.61 13.39
N ALA A 361 7.65 -8.49 13.31
CA ALA A 361 8.42 -8.62 12.07
C ALA A 361 8.08 -9.88 11.26
N LEU A 362 7.72 -10.97 11.98
CA LEU A 362 7.29 -12.23 11.39
C LEU A 362 5.99 -12.15 10.59
N ARG A 363 5.18 -11.07 10.75
CA ARG A 363 4.00 -10.83 9.92
C ARG A 363 4.39 -10.56 8.47
N ASP A 364 5.44 -9.76 8.25
CA ASP A 364 5.96 -9.49 6.90
C ASP A 364 6.61 -10.74 6.29
N VAL A 365 7.34 -11.51 7.09
CA VAL A 365 7.89 -12.82 6.70
C VAL A 365 6.77 -13.76 6.26
N ALA A 366 5.68 -13.87 7.03
CA ALA A 366 4.50 -14.65 6.66
C ALA A 366 3.89 -14.15 5.34
N GLY A 367 3.86 -12.83 5.13
CA GLY A 367 3.43 -12.19 3.89
C GLY A 367 4.16 -12.69 2.64
N VAL A 368 5.49 -12.64 2.67
CA VAL A 368 6.34 -13.11 1.55
C VAL A 368 6.19 -14.62 1.36
N LEU A 369 6.19 -15.40 2.44
CA LEU A 369 6.02 -16.86 2.39
C LEU A 369 4.70 -17.28 1.75
N ARG A 370 3.60 -16.56 2.05
CA ARG A 370 2.30 -16.76 1.39
C ARG A 370 2.35 -16.36 -0.07
N SER A 371 3.07 -15.30 -0.43
CA SER A 371 3.20 -14.87 -1.82
C SER A 371 3.87 -15.92 -2.72
N PHE A 372 4.86 -16.68 -2.23
CA PHE A 372 5.41 -17.84 -2.96
C PHE A 372 4.38 -18.96 -3.18
N ASP A 373 3.49 -19.21 -2.21
CA ASP A 373 2.42 -20.20 -2.38
C ASP A 373 1.41 -19.73 -3.45
N TYR A 374 1.19 -18.42 -3.60
CA TYR A 374 0.38 -17.86 -4.68
C TYR A 374 1.02 -18.02 -6.06
N VAL A 375 2.34 -17.90 -6.18
CA VAL A 375 3.06 -18.17 -7.45
C VAL A 375 2.77 -19.61 -7.90
N ALA A 376 2.94 -20.57 -7.00
CA ALA A 376 2.63 -21.97 -7.31
C ALA A 376 1.13 -22.20 -7.59
N GLY A 377 0.26 -21.50 -6.86
CA GLY A 377 -1.18 -21.53 -7.06
C GLY A 377 -1.62 -21.04 -8.45
N SER A 378 -1.02 -19.94 -8.92
CA SER A 378 -1.28 -19.35 -10.24
C SER A 378 -0.88 -20.32 -11.36
N LEU A 379 0.34 -20.85 -11.33
CA LEU A 379 0.81 -21.81 -12.35
C LEU A 379 -0.05 -23.07 -12.40
N ARG A 380 -0.58 -23.52 -11.26
CA ARG A 380 -1.47 -24.68 -11.21
C ARG A 380 -2.81 -24.44 -11.92
N GLN A 381 -3.31 -23.21 -11.92
CA GLN A 381 -4.52 -22.87 -12.67
C GLN A 381 -4.25 -22.90 -14.18
N ASP A 382 -3.06 -22.45 -14.62
CA ASP A 382 -2.70 -22.36 -16.03
C ASP A 382 -2.26 -23.71 -16.65
N ALA A 383 -1.45 -24.50 -15.93
CA ALA A 383 -0.82 -25.73 -16.44
C ALA A 383 -1.61 -27.02 -16.18
N GLY A 384 -2.69 -26.96 -15.38
CA GLY A 384 -3.44 -28.14 -14.95
C GLY A 384 -2.68 -29.04 -13.93
N PRO A 385 -3.16 -30.27 -13.65
CA PRO A 385 -2.65 -31.09 -12.54
C PRO A 385 -1.18 -31.53 -12.67
N HIS A 386 -0.64 -31.66 -13.88
CA HIS A 386 0.68 -32.25 -14.13
C HIS A 386 1.84 -31.29 -13.81
N GLY A 387 1.64 -29.97 -13.93
CA GLY A 387 2.64 -28.96 -13.50
C GLY A 387 2.53 -28.56 -12.02
N ALA A 388 1.59 -29.15 -11.28
CA ALA A 388 1.27 -28.74 -9.91
C ALA A 388 2.37 -29.08 -8.89
N ASP A 389 3.02 -30.23 -9.05
CA ASP A 389 4.01 -30.70 -8.08
C ASP A 389 5.36 -30.02 -8.25
N ASP A 390 5.74 -29.68 -9.48
CA ASP A 390 6.94 -28.88 -9.78
C ASP A 390 6.79 -27.46 -9.23
N ALA A 391 5.66 -26.80 -9.47
CA ALA A 391 5.37 -25.48 -8.91
C ALA A 391 5.41 -25.48 -7.36
N ARG A 392 4.92 -26.55 -6.72
CA ARG A 392 5.00 -26.73 -5.25
C ARG A 392 6.43 -27.00 -4.77
N ALA A 393 7.22 -27.76 -5.51
CA ALA A 393 8.62 -28.01 -5.19
C ALA A 393 9.41 -26.71 -5.27
N TRP A 394 9.19 -25.93 -6.34
CA TRP A 394 9.75 -24.61 -6.56
C TRP A 394 9.41 -23.64 -5.42
N ALA A 395 8.12 -23.49 -5.07
CA ALA A 395 7.71 -22.60 -3.98
C ALA A 395 8.29 -23.04 -2.64
N ARG A 396 8.37 -24.35 -2.37
CA ARG A 396 9.03 -24.87 -1.15
C ARG A 396 10.52 -24.53 -1.13
N ALA A 397 11.22 -24.58 -2.26
CA ALA A 397 12.64 -24.23 -2.35
C ALA A 397 12.85 -22.72 -2.09
N ALA A 398 12.10 -21.86 -2.78
CA ALA A 398 12.13 -20.42 -2.59
C ALA A 398 11.82 -20.02 -1.13
N ARG A 399 10.76 -20.60 -0.54
CA ARG A 399 10.42 -20.38 0.87
C ARG A 399 11.53 -20.75 1.85
N ARG A 400 12.23 -21.88 1.61
CA ARG A 400 13.35 -22.30 2.46
C ARG A 400 14.53 -21.34 2.33
N ALA A 401 14.86 -20.93 1.10
CA ALA A 401 15.97 -20.02 0.85
C ALA A 401 15.72 -18.63 1.46
N PHE A 402 14.53 -18.06 1.25
CA PHE A 402 14.10 -16.81 1.86
C PHE A 402 14.17 -16.86 3.39
N LEU A 403 13.55 -17.88 4.00
CA LEU A 403 13.50 -17.99 5.45
C LEU A 403 14.87 -18.26 6.06
N GLY A 404 15.72 -19.04 5.40
CA GLY A 404 17.10 -19.28 5.84
C GLY A 404 17.90 -17.98 5.90
N ALA A 405 17.95 -17.24 4.78
CA ALA A 405 18.67 -15.98 4.72
C ALA A 405 18.11 -14.91 5.68
N TYR A 406 16.79 -14.87 5.87
CA TYR A 406 16.18 -13.97 6.85
C TYR A 406 16.64 -14.29 8.28
N VAL A 407 16.69 -15.57 8.66
CA VAL A 407 17.17 -15.99 9.98
C VAL A 407 18.63 -15.66 10.17
N ASP A 408 19.47 -15.96 9.17
CA ASP A 408 20.90 -15.71 9.23
C ASP A 408 21.20 -14.21 9.41
N ALA A 409 20.46 -13.33 8.72
CA ALA A 409 20.64 -11.89 8.80
C ALA A 409 19.99 -11.24 10.03
N SER A 410 18.85 -11.75 10.50
CA SER A 410 18.12 -11.16 11.65
C SER A 410 18.56 -11.68 13.02
N GLY A 411 19.21 -12.86 13.06
CA GLY A 411 19.58 -13.52 14.32
C GLY A 411 18.38 -14.05 15.13
N ILE A 412 17.17 -14.09 14.56
CA ILE A 412 15.98 -14.56 15.27
C ILE A 412 16.08 -16.06 15.57
N ASP A 413 15.74 -16.46 16.79
CA ASP A 413 15.55 -17.87 17.12
C ASP A 413 14.25 -18.38 16.49
N LEU A 414 14.35 -18.85 15.26
CA LEU A 414 13.22 -19.40 14.52
C LEU A 414 12.69 -20.70 15.16
N ALA A 415 13.48 -21.45 15.92
CA ALA A 415 12.97 -22.64 16.59
C ALA A 415 11.95 -22.24 17.67
N ALA A 416 12.28 -21.25 18.49
CA ALA A 416 11.37 -20.69 19.48
C ALA A 416 10.18 -19.95 18.86
N ALA A 417 10.39 -19.23 17.76
CA ALA A 417 9.36 -18.43 17.10
C ALA A 417 8.52 -19.20 16.06
N ARG A 418 8.83 -20.47 15.78
CA ARG A 418 8.13 -21.30 14.77
C ARG A 418 6.61 -21.37 14.99
N PRO A 419 6.10 -21.57 16.22
CA PRO A 419 4.65 -21.63 16.44
C PRO A 419 3.97 -20.32 16.05
N LEU A 420 4.58 -19.18 16.39
CA LEU A 420 4.07 -17.86 16.06
C LEU A 420 4.07 -17.60 14.55
N LEU A 421 5.18 -17.88 13.85
CA LEU A 421 5.25 -17.73 12.40
C LEU A 421 4.17 -18.59 11.70
N THR A 422 3.97 -19.82 12.18
CA THR A 422 2.95 -20.73 11.62
C THR A 422 1.54 -20.14 11.81
N ALA A 423 1.25 -19.56 12.98
CA ALA A 423 -0.02 -18.90 13.25
C ALA A 423 -0.23 -17.63 12.41
N LEU A 424 0.81 -16.83 12.19
CA LEU A 424 0.76 -15.64 11.33
C LEU A 424 0.54 -16.01 9.86
N GLU A 425 1.23 -17.04 9.34
CA GLU A 425 0.97 -17.57 8.00
C GLU A 425 -0.47 -18.09 7.86
N LEU A 426 -0.99 -18.74 8.91
CA LEU A 426 -2.35 -19.27 8.92
C LEU A 426 -3.40 -18.16 8.95
N ASP A 427 -3.24 -17.14 9.79
CA ASP A 427 -4.13 -15.99 9.82
C ASP A 427 -4.15 -15.25 8.48
N LYS A 428 -2.98 -15.11 7.83
CA LYS A 428 -2.92 -14.53 6.49
C LYS A 428 -3.67 -15.41 5.46
N ALA A 429 -3.53 -16.74 5.53
CA ALA A 429 -4.28 -17.65 4.67
C ALA A 429 -5.81 -17.56 4.92
N VAL A 430 -6.24 -17.42 6.17
CA VAL A 430 -7.67 -17.24 6.52
C VAL A 430 -8.21 -15.91 5.97
N TYR A 431 -7.45 -14.82 6.13
CA TYR A 431 -7.78 -13.52 5.53
C TYR A 431 -7.89 -13.59 4.01
N GLU A 432 -6.90 -14.21 3.36
CA GLU A 432 -6.88 -14.42 1.92
C GLU A 432 -8.07 -15.24 1.43
N ALA A 433 -8.49 -16.29 2.15
CA ALA A 433 -9.66 -17.08 1.78
C ALA A 433 -10.94 -16.23 1.71
N ILE A 434 -11.15 -15.33 2.66
CA ILE A 434 -12.26 -14.37 2.64
C ILE A 434 -12.14 -13.44 1.42
N TYR A 435 -10.93 -12.90 1.20
CA TYR A 435 -10.69 -11.96 0.10
C TYR A 435 -10.96 -12.61 -1.27
N GLU A 436 -10.43 -13.81 -1.51
CA GLU A 436 -10.61 -14.51 -2.77
C GLU A 436 -12.06 -14.94 -2.97
N ALA A 437 -12.75 -15.42 -1.92
CA ALA A 437 -14.17 -15.78 -2.01
C ALA A 437 -15.06 -14.60 -2.45
N ARG A 438 -14.70 -13.36 -2.08
CA ARG A 438 -15.44 -12.15 -2.45
C ARG A 438 -15.07 -11.59 -3.82
N ASN A 439 -13.80 -11.67 -4.21
CA ASN A 439 -13.28 -10.93 -5.36
C ASN A 439 -12.88 -11.83 -6.55
N ARG A 440 -12.37 -13.03 -6.27
CA ARG A 440 -11.89 -13.99 -7.29
C ARG A 440 -12.17 -15.43 -6.82
N PRO A 441 -13.44 -15.90 -6.82
CA PRO A 441 -13.81 -17.19 -6.22
C PRO A 441 -13.03 -18.41 -6.76
N THR A 442 -12.51 -18.33 -7.99
CA THR A 442 -11.67 -19.38 -8.59
C THR A 442 -10.29 -19.52 -7.92
N TRP A 443 -9.84 -18.51 -7.16
CA TRP A 443 -8.56 -18.46 -6.44
C TRP A 443 -8.65 -18.97 -5.00
N THR A 444 -9.84 -19.07 -4.41
CA THR A 444 -10.09 -19.59 -3.06
C THR A 444 -9.38 -20.91 -2.72
N PRO A 445 -9.21 -21.87 -3.66
CA PRO A 445 -8.47 -23.11 -3.35
C PRO A 445 -6.99 -22.93 -2.98
N ILE A 446 -6.38 -21.76 -3.27
CA ILE A 446 -4.98 -21.45 -2.93
C ILE A 446 -4.83 -21.24 -1.41
N PRO A 447 -5.52 -20.28 -0.77
CA PRO A 447 -5.45 -20.08 0.68
C PRO A 447 -6.00 -21.27 1.49
N VAL A 448 -7.08 -21.92 1.05
CA VAL A 448 -7.65 -23.09 1.75
C VAL A 448 -6.64 -24.24 1.86
N ARG A 449 -5.92 -24.55 0.77
CA ARG A 449 -4.88 -25.60 0.80
C ARG A 449 -3.70 -25.24 1.70
N ALA A 450 -3.34 -23.95 1.75
CA ALA A 450 -2.30 -23.49 2.65
C ALA A 450 -2.73 -23.65 4.12
N ALA A 451 -3.96 -23.30 4.46
CA ALA A 451 -4.52 -23.51 5.79
C ALA A 451 -4.49 -24.98 6.18
N ALA A 452 -5.00 -25.88 5.32
CA ALA A 452 -4.96 -27.32 5.55
C ALA A 452 -3.52 -27.83 5.78
N ARG A 453 -2.55 -27.41 4.94
CA ARG A 453 -1.14 -27.77 5.07
C ARG A 453 -0.54 -27.33 6.42
N LEU A 454 -0.86 -26.11 6.88
CA LEU A 454 -0.34 -25.55 8.13
C LEU A 454 -0.93 -26.28 9.35
N VAL A 455 -2.23 -26.58 9.32
CA VAL A 455 -2.91 -27.38 10.33
C VAL A 455 -2.31 -28.78 10.43
N SER A 456 -2.15 -29.50 9.32
CA SER A 456 -1.60 -30.86 9.33
C SER A 456 -0.15 -30.92 9.82
N ARG A 457 0.69 -29.93 9.48
CA ARG A 457 2.08 -29.87 9.96
C ARG A 457 2.18 -29.65 11.46
N SER A 458 1.31 -28.81 12.02
CA SER A 458 1.27 -28.56 13.47
C SER A 458 0.72 -29.75 14.26
N ALA A 459 -0.16 -30.55 13.65
CA ALA A 459 -0.60 -31.81 14.24
C ALA A 459 0.55 -32.84 14.26
N ALA A 460 1.38 -32.89 13.22
CA ALA A 460 2.50 -33.84 13.12
C ALA A 460 3.73 -33.46 13.97
N SER A 461 3.81 -32.23 14.48
CA SER A 461 4.89 -31.77 15.37
C SER A 461 4.57 -31.90 16.87
N ARG A 462 3.39 -32.42 17.19
CA ARG A 462 2.96 -32.82 18.54
C ARG A 462 3.19 -34.32 18.71
#